data_AF-A0A7S0MAA3-F1
#
_entry.id   AF-A0A7S0MAA3-F1
#
_cell.length_a   1.000
_cell.length_b   1.000
_cell.length_c   1.000
_cell.angle_alpha   90.00
_cell.angle_beta   90.00
_cell.angle_gamma   90.00
#
_symmetry.space_group_name_H-M   'P 1'
#
loop_
_entity.id
_entity.type
_entity.pdbx_description
1 polymer ?
#
loop_
_entity_poly.entity_id
_entity_poly.type
_entity_poly.pdbx_seq_one_letter_code
_entity_poly.pdbx_strand_id
1 'polypeptide(L)'
;ESKDQSQSLANGHQPTPEELVNAAREAKNQNPDFGVKRIWGLLKEKGWVVSEQRVKKVMQDNGLIESSTANGSDTNSKDADKVKETETTQQSNGADKEKTKKTSMQTEMIGKVQTWPEPTVPIMDLYPSGDFPPGQICEYLGLNAWRSTSAEKRELDRCMETIVKEQREAAEVHRTARKYLVSIA
;
A
#
# COMPACT_ATOMS: atom_id res chain seq x y z
N GLU A 1 -20.69 -32.51 45.03
CA GLU A 1 -20.79 -31.13 45.55
C GLU A 1 -20.76 -30.11 44.42
N SER A 2 -21.71 -29.17 44.45
CA SER A 2 -21.68 -27.91 43.69
C SER A 2 -21.29 -26.77 44.64
N LYS A 3 -20.78 -25.66 44.07
CA LYS A 3 -20.30 -24.41 44.70
C LYS A 3 -18.83 -24.46 45.07
N ASP A 4 -18.00 -23.45 44.83
CA ASP A 4 -18.14 -22.12 44.25
C ASP A 4 -16.69 -21.69 43.98
N GLN A 5 -16.37 -21.22 42.77
CA GLN A 5 -15.21 -20.33 42.54
C GLN A 5 -15.38 -19.59 41.21
N SER A 6 -16.57 -19.00 41.03
CA SER A 6 -16.79 -17.93 40.07
C SER A 6 -16.51 -16.59 40.77
N GLN A 7 -15.24 -16.27 41.03
CA GLN A 7 -14.82 -14.90 41.39
C GLN A 7 -13.38 -14.62 40.94
N SER A 8 -13.21 -14.06 39.74
CA SER A 8 -12.15 -13.08 39.41
C SER A 8 -12.44 -12.38 38.08
N LEU A 9 -13.65 -11.84 37.95
CA LEU A 9 -13.87 -10.78 36.97
C LEU A 9 -13.10 -9.54 37.45
N ALA A 10 -12.31 -8.93 36.56
CA ALA A 10 -11.63 -7.63 36.69
C ALA A 10 -10.16 -7.59 37.15
N ASN A 11 -9.37 -8.65 36.95
CA ASN A 11 -7.92 -8.50 36.79
C ASN A 11 -7.45 -9.40 35.65
N GLY A 12 -6.83 -8.80 34.62
CA GLY A 12 -6.36 -9.56 33.47
C GLY A 12 -5.43 -10.69 33.88
N HIS A 13 -5.73 -11.92 33.45
CA HIS A 13 -4.91 -13.09 33.76
C HIS A 13 -3.53 -12.91 33.13
N GLN A 14 -2.50 -12.80 33.98
CA GLN A 14 -1.11 -12.83 33.56
C GLN A 14 -0.69 -14.30 33.51
N PRO A 15 -0.58 -14.91 32.31
CA PRO A 15 -0.25 -16.31 32.22
C PRO A 15 1.17 -16.56 32.69
N THR A 16 1.36 -17.69 33.36
CA THR A 16 2.68 -18.21 33.66
C THR A 16 3.43 -18.51 32.35
N PRO A 17 4.77 -18.48 32.34
CA PRO A 17 5.55 -18.77 31.12
C PRO A 17 5.20 -20.12 30.48
N GLU A 18 4.90 -21.13 31.30
CA GLU A 18 4.54 -22.48 30.85
C GLU A 18 3.12 -22.54 30.25
N GLU A 19 2.16 -21.84 30.86
CA GLU A 19 0.81 -21.68 30.31
C GLU A 19 0.83 -21.03 28.92
N LEU A 20 1.71 -20.04 28.73
CA LEU A 20 1.87 -19.34 27.46
C LEU A 20 2.47 -20.21 26.36
N VAL A 21 3.46 -21.04 26.69
CA VAL A 21 4.06 -22.00 25.76
C VAL A 21 3.02 -23.05 25.33
N ASN A 22 2.28 -23.59 26.28
CA ASN A 22 1.26 -24.61 26.01
C ASN A 22 0.12 -24.05 25.16
N ALA A 23 -0.36 -22.84 25.47
CA ALA A 23 -1.40 -22.18 24.68
C ALA A 23 -0.94 -21.82 23.26
N ALA A 24 0.32 -21.40 23.09
CA ALA A 24 0.89 -21.13 21.77
C ALA A 24 1.03 -22.40 20.93
N ARG A 25 1.46 -23.52 21.54
CA ARG A 25 1.54 -24.84 20.90
C ARG A 25 0.17 -25.37 20.51
N GLU A 26 -0.82 -25.25 21.40
CA GLU A 26 -2.20 -25.64 21.11
C GLU A 26 -2.79 -24.80 19.98
N ALA A 27 -2.60 -23.48 20.01
CA ALA A 27 -3.09 -22.58 18.96
C ALA A 27 -2.49 -22.91 17.59
N LYS A 28 -1.21 -23.30 17.53
CA LYS A 28 -0.52 -23.71 16.30
C LYS A 28 -0.94 -25.10 15.82
N ASN A 29 -1.22 -26.03 16.73
CA ASN A 29 -1.72 -27.36 16.39
C ASN A 29 -3.15 -27.31 15.84
N GLN A 30 -4.01 -26.45 16.40
CA GLN A 30 -5.36 -26.23 15.91
C GLN A 30 -5.37 -25.43 14.60
N ASN A 31 -4.38 -24.55 14.40
CA ASN A 31 -4.30 -23.68 13.23
C ASN A 31 -2.84 -23.55 12.75
N PRO A 32 -2.40 -24.42 11.82
CA PRO A 32 -1.02 -24.42 11.35
C PRO A 32 -0.62 -23.13 10.63
N ASP A 33 -1.58 -22.43 10.03
CA ASP A 33 -1.33 -21.21 9.22
C ASP A 33 -1.31 -19.92 10.05
N PHE A 34 -1.63 -19.97 11.34
CA PHE A 34 -1.66 -18.76 12.16
C PHE A 34 -0.24 -18.27 12.47
N GLY A 35 0.01 -17.01 12.07
CA GLY A 35 1.16 -16.23 12.47
C GLY A 35 1.01 -15.60 13.86
N VAL A 36 2.11 -15.02 14.37
CA VAL A 36 2.23 -14.49 15.75
C VAL A 36 1.11 -13.54 16.13
N LYS A 37 0.77 -12.61 15.24
CA LYS A 37 -0.24 -11.57 15.48
C LYS A 37 -1.63 -12.16 15.67
N ARG A 38 -1.96 -13.25 14.96
CA ARG A 38 -3.25 -13.93 15.06
C ARG A 38 -3.34 -14.79 16.32
N ILE A 39 -2.25 -15.46 16.69
CA ILE A 39 -2.16 -16.20 17.95
C ILE A 39 -2.26 -15.24 19.14
N TRP A 40 -1.56 -14.10 19.11
CA TRP A 40 -1.68 -13.07 20.14
C TRP A 40 -3.12 -12.53 20.27
N GLY A 41 -3.82 -12.32 19.15
CA GLY A 41 -5.23 -11.92 19.15
C GLY A 41 -6.14 -12.93 19.84
N LEU A 42 -5.97 -14.22 19.55
CA LEU A 42 -6.73 -15.30 20.21
C LEU A 42 -6.46 -15.37 21.71
N LEU A 43 -5.22 -15.15 22.14
CA LEU A 43 -4.87 -15.12 23.55
C LEU A 43 -5.51 -13.91 24.25
N LYS A 44 -5.56 -12.76 23.57
CA LYS A 44 -6.23 -11.55 24.07
C LYS A 44 -7.75 -11.74 24.16
N GLU A 45 -8.36 -12.41 23.19
CA GLU A 45 -9.78 -12.78 23.22
C GLU A 45 -10.09 -13.76 24.35
N LYS A 46 -9.16 -14.65 24.70
CA LYS A 46 -9.22 -15.51 25.88
C LYS A 46 -9.01 -14.75 27.22
N GLY A 47 -8.86 -13.43 27.20
CA GLY A 47 -8.72 -12.59 28.39
C GLY A 47 -7.29 -12.50 28.94
N TRP A 48 -6.29 -12.91 28.17
CA TRP A 48 -4.90 -12.93 28.62
C TRP A 48 -4.23 -11.58 28.34
N VAL A 49 -3.52 -11.04 29.34
CA VAL A 49 -2.80 -9.77 29.19
C VAL A 49 -1.33 -10.05 28.90
N VAL A 50 -1.02 -10.34 27.65
CA VAL A 50 0.34 -10.64 27.16
C VAL A 50 0.72 -9.66 26.05
N SER A 51 1.99 -9.25 26.00
CA SER A 51 2.50 -8.44 24.88
C SER A 51 2.80 -9.31 23.65
N GLU A 52 2.57 -8.77 22.45
CA GLU A 52 2.85 -9.47 21.19
C GLU A 52 4.33 -9.91 21.09
N GLN A 53 5.25 -9.09 21.61
CA GLN A 53 6.68 -9.41 21.67
C GLN A 53 6.98 -10.60 22.57
N ARG A 54 6.24 -10.76 23.69
CA ARG A 54 6.39 -11.91 24.59
C ARG A 54 5.90 -13.20 23.93
N VAL A 55 4.81 -13.14 23.16
CA VAL A 55 4.33 -14.27 22.34
C VAL A 55 5.33 -14.62 21.25
N LYS A 56 5.86 -13.61 20.53
CA LYS A 56 6.89 -13.79 19.50
C LYS A 56 8.13 -14.51 20.05
N LYS A 57 8.64 -14.05 21.19
CA LYS A 57 9.81 -14.64 21.84
C LYS A 57 9.55 -16.09 22.25
N VAL A 58 8.42 -16.36 22.90
CA VAL A 58 8.03 -17.72 23.31
C VAL A 58 7.90 -18.67 22.11
N MET A 59 7.32 -18.21 21.01
CA MET A 59 7.17 -19.03 19.80
C MET A 59 8.52 -19.27 19.08
N GLN A 60 9.45 -18.32 19.13
CA GLN A 60 10.81 -18.48 18.62
C GLN A 60 11.63 -19.46 19.48
N ASP A 61 11.60 -19.27 20.80
CA ASP A 61 12.33 -20.12 21.76
C ASP A 61 11.85 -21.58 21.73
N ASN A 62 10.61 -21.83 21.31
CA ASN A 62 10.01 -23.17 21.19
C ASN A 62 9.97 -23.71 19.75
N GLY A 63 10.67 -23.08 18.81
CA GLY A 63 10.81 -23.58 17.43
C GLY A 63 9.53 -23.58 16.59
N LEU A 64 8.52 -22.78 16.97
CA LEU A 64 7.27 -22.62 16.21
C LEU A 64 7.38 -21.59 15.07
N ILE A 65 8.49 -20.85 15.02
CA ILE A 65 8.82 -19.83 14.01
C ILE A 65 10.33 -19.85 13.77
N GLU A 66 10.75 -19.90 12.51
CA GLU A 66 12.16 -19.81 12.14
C GLU A 66 12.70 -18.38 12.29
N SER A 67 13.84 -18.22 12.96
CA SER A 67 14.49 -16.94 13.20
C SER A 67 15.19 -16.43 11.94
N SER A 68 14.53 -15.54 11.19
CA SER A 68 15.20 -14.71 10.18
C SER A 68 15.71 -13.42 10.84
N THR A 69 16.94 -13.42 11.33
CA THR A 69 17.61 -12.19 11.78
C THR A 69 18.32 -11.55 10.59
N ALA A 70 17.70 -10.54 9.99
CA ALA A 70 18.39 -9.47 9.25
C ALA A 70 17.55 -8.18 9.34
N ASN A 71 18.16 -7.11 9.85
CA ASN A 71 17.54 -5.83 10.17
C ASN A 71 17.14 -4.99 8.95
N GLY A 72 15.99 -4.30 9.06
CA GLY A 72 15.83 -2.89 8.70
C GLY A 72 15.19 -2.53 7.35
N SER A 73 13.88 -2.23 7.35
CA SER A 73 13.34 -0.96 6.85
C SER A 73 11.84 -0.85 7.18
N ASP A 74 11.47 0.27 7.79
CA ASP A 74 10.15 0.61 8.32
C ASP A 74 9.04 0.70 7.25
N THR A 75 7.97 -0.07 7.42
CA THR A 75 6.65 0.23 6.83
C THR A 75 5.84 1.04 7.83
N ASN A 76 5.91 2.38 7.74
CA ASN A 76 4.99 3.25 8.45
C ASN A 76 3.85 3.65 7.51
N SER A 77 2.73 2.93 7.57
CA SER A 77 1.45 3.36 7.02
C SER A 77 0.41 3.30 8.14
N LYS A 78 0.28 4.40 8.87
CA LYS A 78 -0.89 4.68 9.70
C LYS A 78 -1.88 5.47 8.86
N ASP A 79 -2.97 4.80 8.53
CA ASP A 79 -4.22 5.39 8.09
C ASP A 79 -5.02 5.78 9.35
N ALA A 80 -5.52 7.01 9.41
CA ALA A 80 -6.51 7.44 10.39
C ALA A 80 -7.30 8.63 9.84
N ASP A 81 -8.43 8.29 9.22
CA ASP A 81 -9.55 9.16 8.88
C ASP A 81 -10.22 9.75 10.13
N LYS A 82 -10.48 11.07 10.15
CA LYS A 82 -11.70 11.68 10.72
C LYS A 82 -11.87 13.17 10.35
N VAL A 83 -12.98 13.43 9.67
CA VAL A 83 -13.58 14.72 9.25
C VAL A 83 -14.13 15.55 10.43
N LYS A 84 -13.99 16.90 10.41
CA LYS A 84 -15.08 17.93 10.28
C LYS A 84 -14.59 19.39 10.46
N GLU A 85 -14.91 20.23 9.46
CA GLU A 85 -15.45 21.62 9.44
C GLU A 85 -15.26 22.55 10.68
N THR A 86 -15.08 23.87 10.62
CA THR A 86 -15.22 24.96 9.62
C THR A 86 -14.76 26.29 10.28
N GLU A 87 -14.41 27.29 9.46
CA GLU A 87 -14.43 28.75 9.77
C GLU A 87 -13.36 29.33 10.74
N THR A 88 -12.80 30.54 10.66
CA THR A 88 -12.82 31.70 9.75
C THR A 88 -11.76 32.71 10.28
N THR A 89 -10.93 33.27 9.39
CA THR A 89 -10.42 34.67 9.41
C THR A 89 -9.26 35.17 10.31
N GLN A 90 -8.37 35.91 9.62
CA GLN A 90 -7.47 37.04 9.99
C GLN A 90 -6.19 36.76 10.81
N GLN A 91 -5.01 36.85 10.16
CA GLN A 91 -4.17 38.05 9.88
C GLN A 91 -3.22 38.41 11.03
N SER A 92 -1.89 38.34 10.79
CA SER A 92 -1.02 39.54 10.73
C SER A 92 0.46 39.21 10.47
N ASN A 93 0.91 39.62 9.28
CA ASN A 93 2.17 40.29 8.90
C ASN A 93 3.47 40.15 9.74
N GLY A 94 4.56 39.94 8.99
CA GLY A 94 5.76 40.77 9.14
C GLY A 94 7.08 40.09 8.73
N ALA A 95 7.54 40.31 7.50
CA ALA A 95 8.97 40.56 7.20
C ALA A 95 9.18 40.83 5.69
N ASP A 96 9.60 42.06 5.40
CA ASP A 96 10.19 42.54 4.15
C ASP A 96 11.35 41.67 3.64
N LYS A 97 11.43 41.48 2.31
CA LYS A 97 12.54 41.99 1.50
C LYS A 97 12.36 41.74 -0.01
N GLU A 98 12.31 42.88 -0.70
CA GLU A 98 12.46 43.19 -2.12
C GLU A 98 13.13 42.20 -3.11
N LYS A 99 12.56 42.26 -4.33
CA LYS A 99 13.19 42.19 -5.67
C LYS A 99 13.54 40.82 -6.25
N THR A 100 12.64 40.29 -7.07
CA THR A 100 12.90 40.10 -8.52
C THR A 100 11.59 39.82 -9.26
N LYS A 101 11.19 40.74 -10.16
CA LYS A 101 10.15 40.50 -11.17
C LYS A 101 10.64 39.39 -12.11
N LYS A 102 10.11 38.18 -11.96
CA LYS A 102 9.91 37.27 -13.09
C LYS A 102 8.42 37.00 -13.17
N THR A 103 7.81 37.72 -14.10
CA THR A 103 6.43 37.57 -14.54
C THR A 103 6.12 36.09 -14.69
N SER A 104 5.35 35.56 -13.75
CA SER A 104 4.66 34.28 -13.87
C SER A 104 3.63 34.45 -14.98
N MET A 105 4.05 34.24 -16.23
CA MET A 105 3.09 33.99 -17.28
C MET A 105 2.60 32.56 -17.07
N GLN A 106 1.56 32.43 -16.25
CA GLN A 106 0.50 31.45 -16.48
C GLN A 106 0.08 31.63 -17.94
N THR A 107 0.77 30.93 -18.82
CA THR A 107 0.27 30.69 -20.16
C THR A 107 -0.64 29.50 -20.00
N GLU A 108 -1.91 29.76 -20.24
CA GLU A 108 -2.99 28.79 -20.31
C GLU A 108 -2.52 27.51 -21.03
N MET A 109 -3.05 26.38 -20.58
CA MET A 109 -2.73 25.00 -20.99
C MET A 109 -2.93 24.75 -22.50
N ILE A 110 -2.12 25.38 -23.33
CA ILE A 110 -1.79 24.92 -24.66
C ILE A 110 -0.91 23.70 -24.42
N GLY A 111 -1.46 22.51 -24.64
CA GLY A 111 -0.80 21.24 -24.38
C GLY A 111 0.64 21.29 -24.88
N LYS A 112 1.60 21.00 -23.99
CA LYS A 112 3.01 20.89 -24.36
C LYS A 112 3.08 19.91 -25.54
N VAL A 113 3.58 20.36 -26.68
CA VAL A 113 3.79 19.51 -27.85
C VAL A 113 5.23 19.01 -27.79
N GLN A 114 5.46 17.78 -28.25
CA GLN A 114 6.82 17.27 -28.40
C GLN A 114 7.64 18.15 -29.36
N THR A 115 8.92 18.34 -29.07
CA THR A 115 9.84 19.10 -29.92
C THR A 115 10.27 18.32 -31.17
N TRP A 116 10.66 19.05 -32.23
CA TRP A 116 11.16 18.51 -33.51
C TRP A 116 12.34 19.39 -33.96
N PRO A 117 13.53 18.90 -34.43
CA PRO A 117 13.94 17.57 -34.90
C PRO A 117 14.33 16.52 -33.83
N GLU A 118 14.55 16.91 -32.58
CA GLU A 118 14.90 15.97 -31.51
C GLU A 118 13.79 15.96 -30.46
N PRO A 119 13.28 14.78 -30.04
CA PRO A 119 12.32 14.70 -28.95
C PRO A 119 13.04 14.98 -27.62
N THR A 120 12.76 16.13 -27.01
CA THR A 120 13.43 16.59 -25.78
C THR A 120 12.47 16.65 -24.58
N VAL A 121 11.16 16.77 -24.82
CA VAL A 121 10.17 16.88 -23.75
C VAL A 121 9.89 15.48 -23.17
N PRO A 122 9.95 15.31 -21.84
CA PRO A 122 9.57 14.06 -21.18
C PRO A 122 8.10 13.70 -21.45
N ILE A 123 7.79 12.40 -21.54
CA ILE A 123 6.41 11.95 -21.80
C ILE A 123 5.46 12.33 -20.65
N MET A 124 5.91 12.30 -19.39
CA MET A 124 5.11 12.75 -18.24
C MET A 124 4.65 14.22 -18.37
N ASP A 125 5.49 15.08 -18.95
CA ASP A 125 5.17 16.50 -19.14
C ASP A 125 4.13 16.72 -20.24
N LEU A 126 4.08 15.82 -21.23
CA LEU A 126 3.09 15.83 -22.32
C LEU A 126 1.72 15.35 -21.84
N TYR A 127 1.68 14.49 -20.82
CA TYR A 127 0.46 13.95 -20.22
C TYR A 127 0.37 14.29 -18.72
N PRO A 128 0.06 15.55 -18.33
CA PRO A 128 -0.02 15.95 -16.93
C PRO A 128 -1.07 15.20 -16.11
N SER A 129 -2.07 14.59 -16.75
CA SER A 129 -3.07 13.75 -16.08
C SER A 129 -2.54 12.39 -15.65
N GLY A 130 -1.38 11.96 -16.17
CA GLY A 130 -0.85 10.61 -15.98
C GLY A 130 -1.66 9.53 -16.70
N ASP A 131 -2.53 9.93 -17.64
CA ASP A 131 -3.27 9.00 -18.50
C ASP A 131 -2.57 8.90 -19.85
N PHE A 132 -1.69 7.90 -19.95
CA PHE A 132 -0.94 7.61 -21.17
C PHE A 132 -1.81 6.87 -22.20
N PRO A 133 -1.56 7.08 -23.51
CA PRO A 133 -2.35 6.46 -24.56
C PRO A 133 -2.24 4.93 -24.51
N PRO A 134 -3.38 4.19 -24.55
CA PRO A 134 -3.35 2.74 -24.52
C PRO A 134 -2.68 2.16 -25.78
N GLY A 135 -2.20 0.93 -25.64
CA GLY A 135 -1.84 0.09 -26.78
C GLY A 135 -3.07 -0.37 -27.56
N GLN A 136 -2.84 -1.21 -28.56
CA GLN A 136 -3.93 -1.92 -29.21
C GLN A 136 -4.55 -2.90 -28.20
N ILE A 137 -5.83 -2.72 -27.90
CA ILE A 137 -6.61 -3.64 -27.08
C ILE A 137 -7.21 -4.68 -28.01
N CYS A 138 -6.84 -5.95 -27.83
CA CYS A 138 -7.36 -7.06 -28.60
C CYS A 138 -8.34 -7.87 -27.76
N GLU A 139 -9.48 -8.22 -28.34
CA GLU A 139 -10.45 -9.10 -27.68
C GLU A 139 -9.91 -10.54 -27.62
N TYR A 140 -10.18 -11.22 -26.50
CA TYR A 140 -9.85 -12.63 -26.36
C TYR A 140 -10.72 -13.50 -27.27
N LEU A 141 -10.09 -14.43 -27.99
CA LEU A 141 -10.79 -15.35 -28.89
C LEU A 141 -11.14 -16.69 -28.19
N GLY A 142 -12.22 -17.33 -28.66
CA GLY A 142 -12.62 -18.68 -28.25
C GLY A 142 -13.02 -18.78 -26.77
N LEU A 143 -12.51 -19.80 -26.09
CA LEU A 143 -12.84 -20.12 -24.69
C LEU A 143 -12.46 -19.03 -23.68
N ASN A 144 -11.70 -18.00 -24.08
CA ASN A 144 -11.25 -16.92 -23.20
C ASN A 144 -12.04 -15.61 -23.37
N ALA A 145 -13.02 -15.55 -24.28
CA ALA A 145 -13.82 -14.35 -24.53
C ALA A 145 -14.55 -13.82 -23.27
N TRP A 146 -14.87 -14.71 -22.32
CA TRP A 146 -15.50 -14.36 -21.05
C TRP A 146 -14.67 -13.38 -20.20
N ARG A 147 -13.34 -13.33 -20.38
CA ARG A 147 -12.46 -12.44 -19.62
C ARG A 147 -12.78 -10.97 -19.85
N SER A 148 -13.28 -10.60 -21.04
CA SER A 148 -13.67 -9.24 -21.38
C SER A 148 -14.95 -8.78 -20.65
N THR A 149 -15.85 -9.71 -20.33
CA THR A 149 -17.18 -9.41 -19.77
C THR A 149 -17.25 -9.62 -18.25
N SER A 150 -16.43 -10.54 -17.71
CA SER A 150 -16.45 -10.90 -16.29
C SER A 150 -16.17 -9.71 -15.36
N ALA A 151 -17.04 -9.51 -14.37
CA ALA A 151 -16.91 -8.45 -13.38
C ALA A 151 -15.67 -8.63 -12.49
N GLU A 152 -15.33 -9.88 -12.13
CA GLU A 152 -14.14 -10.19 -11.33
C GLU A 152 -12.86 -9.79 -12.08
N LYS A 153 -12.78 -10.07 -13.38
CA LYS A 153 -11.61 -9.71 -14.19
C LYS A 153 -11.46 -8.21 -14.37
N ARG A 154 -12.57 -7.49 -14.52
CA ARG A 154 -12.57 -6.02 -14.59
C ARG A 154 -12.02 -5.39 -13.30
N GLU A 155 -12.36 -5.94 -12.13
CA GLU A 155 -11.84 -5.42 -10.86
C GLU A 155 -10.35 -5.73 -10.69
N LEU A 156 -9.91 -6.93 -11.08
CA LEU A 156 -8.49 -7.29 -11.09
C LEU A 156 -7.68 -6.34 -12.00
N ASP A 157 -8.17 -6.03 -13.20
CA ASP A 157 -7.54 -5.08 -14.11
C ASP A 157 -7.44 -3.68 -13.46
N ARG A 158 -8.46 -3.28 -12.69
CA ARG A 158 -8.48 -2.02 -11.94
C ARG A 158 -7.42 -1.97 -10.84
N CYS A 159 -7.19 -3.09 -10.14
CA CYS A 159 -6.10 -3.22 -9.18
C CYS A 159 -4.72 -3.16 -9.85
N MET A 160 -4.60 -3.62 -11.09
CA MET A 160 -3.37 -3.62 -11.88
C MET A 160 -3.12 -2.28 -12.63
N GLU A 161 -4.05 -1.32 -12.56
CA GLU A 161 -4.00 -0.10 -13.39
C GLU A 161 -2.69 0.67 -13.24
N THR A 162 -2.10 0.72 -12.05
CA THR A 162 -0.80 1.38 -11.81
C THR A 162 0.32 0.81 -12.69
N ILE A 163 0.44 -0.52 -12.75
CA ILE A 163 1.48 -1.20 -13.55
C ILE A 163 1.19 -1.01 -15.04
N VAL A 164 -0.09 -1.07 -15.43
CA VAL A 164 -0.49 -0.84 -16.82
C VAL A 164 -0.18 0.60 -17.26
N LYS A 165 -0.37 1.60 -16.38
CA LYS A 165 -0.03 3.00 -16.65
C LYS A 165 1.47 3.18 -16.87
N GLU A 166 2.32 2.63 -16.01
CA GLU A 166 3.79 2.65 -16.18
C GLU A 166 4.21 2.00 -17.50
N GLN A 167 3.60 0.87 -17.87
CA GLN A 167 3.87 0.21 -19.14
C GLN A 167 3.44 1.05 -20.35
N ARG A 168 2.31 1.79 -20.25
CA ARG A 168 1.85 2.71 -21.31
C ARG A 168 2.79 3.90 -21.47
N GLU A 169 3.32 4.45 -20.37
CA GLU A 169 4.34 5.50 -20.40
C GLU A 169 5.59 5.04 -21.17
N ALA A 170 6.16 3.91 -20.75
CA ALA A 170 7.35 3.35 -21.39
C ALA A 170 7.13 3.03 -22.88
N ALA A 171 5.92 2.56 -23.24
CA ALA A 171 5.57 2.32 -24.63
C ALA A 171 5.55 3.61 -25.46
N GLU A 172 5.07 4.73 -24.89
CA GLU A 172 5.03 6.01 -25.59
C GLU A 172 6.42 6.63 -25.76
N VAL A 173 7.30 6.47 -24.76
CA VAL A 173 8.74 6.77 -24.90
C VAL A 173 9.32 6.00 -26.09
N HIS A 174 9.07 4.69 -26.15
CA HIS A 174 9.55 3.84 -27.24
C HIS A 174 9.03 4.25 -28.62
N ARG A 175 7.72 4.58 -28.73
CA ARG A 175 7.13 5.07 -29.99
C ARG A 175 7.80 6.35 -30.46
N THR A 176 7.99 7.30 -29.55
CA THR A 176 8.64 8.58 -29.82
C THR A 176 10.09 8.39 -30.27
N ALA A 177 10.87 7.60 -29.52
CA ALA A 177 12.26 7.30 -29.85
C ALA A 177 12.38 6.58 -31.20
N ARG A 178 11.54 5.57 -31.46
CA ARG A 178 11.55 4.85 -32.75
C ARG A 178 11.18 5.77 -33.91
N LYS A 179 10.17 6.62 -33.75
CA LYS A 179 9.77 7.59 -34.77
C LYS A 179 10.91 8.54 -35.12
N TYR A 180 11.64 9.02 -34.11
CA TYR A 180 12.83 9.82 -34.32
C TYR A 180 13.93 9.04 -35.06
N LEU A 181 14.27 7.84 -34.59
CA LEU A 181 15.29 7.00 -35.22
C LEU A 181 14.96 6.68 -36.69
N VAL A 182 13.70 6.44 -37.02
CA VAL A 182 13.25 6.22 -38.41
C VAL A 182 13.31 7.50 -39.24
N SER A 183 13.12 8.67 -38.63
CA SER A 183 13.19 9.95 -39.37
C SER A 183 14.61 10.39 -39.72
N ILE A 184 15.62 9.87 -39.03
CA ILE A 184 17.04 10.18 -39.26
C ILE A 184 17.80 9.10 -40.04
N ALA A 185 17.17 7.94 -40.26
CA ALA A 185 17.72 6.82 -41.03
C ALA A 185 17.39 6.96 -42.52
#